data_AF-A0A1G0ZES1-F1
#
_entry.id   AF-A0A1G0ZES1-F1
#
_cell.length_a   1.000
_cell.length_b   1.000
_cell.length_c   1.000
_cell.angle_alpha   90.00
_cell.angle_beta   90.00
_cell.angle_gamma   90.00
#
_symmetry.space_group_name_H-M   'P 1'
#
loop_
_entity.id
_entity.type
_entity.pdbx_description
1 polymer ?
#
loop_
_entity_poly.entity_id
_entity_poly.type
_entity_poly.pdbx_seq_one_letter_code
_entity_poly.pdbx_strand_id
1 'polypeptide(L)'
;MDEILITGGKVVLRSVQETRTVTVDDFFESLSRSAGVRTPVLPERVIFYAARSEHRLYLTHQQPSVRKINVRTSDDEIAEYSLSLPHVYFLHSYFNCALDKLYVFCSGLAVSDSSDNLCRLPLKNIHVDGAVCIGDDLKFSLEGRLDDKITATENFFWESTFNSDLDTNFQNALPEIFKQGNSPAESEDPLMVWERLSTDSGFNVSEVKWKSFGKLGDIATDLLEE
;
A
#
# COMPACT_ATOMS: atom_id res chain seq x y z
N MET A 1 -6.66 -18.14 45.68
CA MET A 1 -5.30 -18.56 46.10
C MET A 1 -4.57 -17.30 46.52
N ASP A 2 -3.96 -17.27 47.69
CA ASP A 2 -3.25 -16.08 48.16
C ASP A 2 -1.80 -16.14 47.67
N GLU A 3 -1.40 -15.14 46.88
CA GLU A 3 -0.03 -15.02 46.39
C GLU A 3 0.73 -14.01 47.25
N ILE A 4 1.93 -14.40 47.67
CA ILE A 4 2.86 -13.53 48.40
C ILE A 4 3.96 -13.10 47.44
N LEU A 5 3.95 -11.84 47.05
CA LEU A 5 5.00 -11.24 46.22
C LEU A 5 5.96 -10.46 47.12
N ILE A 6 7.25 -10.80 47.00
CA ILE A 6 8.35 -10.11 47.68
C ILE A 6 9.18 -9.38 46.62
N THR A 7 9.08 -8.05 46.58
CA THR A 7 9.83 -7.20 45.65
C THR A 7 10.27 -5.92 46.35
N GLY A 8 11.55 -5.55 46.22
CA GLY A 8 12.10 -4.30 46.76
C GLY A 8 12.02 -4.16 48.28
N GLY A 9 12.10 -5.27 49.02
CA GLY A 9 12.06 -5.27 50.49
C GLY A 9 10.66 -5.07 51.10
N LYS A 10 9.60 -5.14 50.29
CA LYS A 10 8.20 -5.12 50.76
C LYS A 10 7.51 -6.44 50.42
N VAL A 11 6.64 -6.88 51.33
CA VAL A 11 5.80 -8.06 51.15
C VAL A 11 4.38 -7.59 50.82
N VAL A 12 3.85 -8.01 49.68
CA VAL A 12 2.48 -7.72 49.25
C VAL A 12 1.70 -9.02 49.26
N LEU A 13 0.67 -9.08 50.10
CA LEU A 13 -0.32 -10.16 50.10
C LEU A 13 -1.38 -9.82 49.04
N ARG A 14 -1.45 -10.63 47.98
CA ARG A 14 -2.45 -10.47 46.91
C ARG A 14 -3.42 -11.64 46.96
N SER A 15 -4.63 -11.39 47.43
CA SER A 15 -5.71 -12.37 47.34
C SER A 15 -6.28 -12.38 45.93
N VAL A 16 -5.99 -13.42 45.16
CA VAL A 16 -6.56 -13.62 43.83
C VAL A 16 -7.81 -14.48 43.97
N GLN A 17 -8.97 -13.87 43.71
CA GLN A 17 -10.24 -14.57 43.55
C GLN A 17 -10.44 -14.91 42.07
N GLU A 18 -10.28 -16.20 41.72
CA GLU A 18 -10.74 -16.69 40.43
C GLU A 18 -12.26 -16.61 40.39
N THR A 19 -12.79 -15.69 39.59
CA THR A 19 -14.22 -15.41 39.49
C THR A 19 -14.91 -16.29 38.45
N ARG A 20 -14.20 -16.67 37.37
CA ARG A 20 -14.60 -17.70 36.42
C ARG A 20 -13.39 -18.20 35.64
N THR A 21 -13.42 -19.46 35.21
CA THR A 21 -12.51 -19.99 34.19
C THR A 21 -13.23 -19.97 32.85
N VAL A 22 -12.59 -19.42 31.83
CA VAL A 22 -13.12 -19.40 30.45
C VAL A 22 -12.08 -19.92 29.48
N THR A 23 -12.54 -20.36 28.31
CA THR A 23 -11.64 -20.65 27.20
C THR A 23 -10.98 -19.36 26.71
N VAL A 24 -9.86 -19.51 25.99
CA VAL A 24 -9.14 -18.39 25.37
C VAL A 24 -10.05 -17.67 24.36
N ASP A 25 -10.87 -18.41 23.62
CA ASP A 25 -11.81 -17.87 22.63
C ASP A 25 -12.92 -17.04 23.29
N ASP A 26 -13.53 -17.56 24.36
CA ASP A 26 -14.53 -16.85 25.16
C ASP A 26 -13.94 -15.58 25.82
N PHE A 27 -12.65 -15.61 26.17
CA PHE A 27 -11.94 -14.46 26.69
C PHE A 27 -11.81 -13.38 25.62
N PHE A 28 -11.35 -13.73 24.40
CA PHE A 28 -11.23 -12.78 23.30
C PHE A 28 -12.59 -12.23 22.83
N GLU A 29 -13.63 -13.06 22.81
CA GLU A 29 -14.99 -12.62 22.48
C GLU A 29 -15.56 -11.69 23.56
N SER A 30 -15.31 -11.99 24.84
CA SER A 30 -15.68 -11.09 25.93
C SER A 30 -14.86 -9.80 25.90
N LEU A 31 -13.59 -9.86 25.50
CA LEU A 31 -12.72 -8.70 25.36
C LEU A 31 -13.16 -7.82 24.19
N SER A 32 -13.56 -8.40 23.06
CA SER A 32 -14.07 -7.65 21.90
C SER A 32 -15.45 -7.03 22.14
N ARG A 33 -16.31 -7.69 22.94
CA ARG A 33 -17.60 -7.13 23.37
C ARG A 33 -17.46 -6.03 24.44
N SER A 34 -16.44 -6.10 25.30
CA SER A 34 -16.22 -5.15 26.41
C SER A 34 -15.31 -3.98 26.05
N ALA A 35 -14.37 -4.20 25.12
CA ALA A 35 -13.58 -3.15 24.52
C ALA A 35 -14.44 -2.42 23.50
N GLY A 36 -15.14 -1.37 23.94
CA GLY A 36 -15.73 -0.40 23.02
C GLY A 36 -14.73 -0.05 21.91
N VAL A 37 -15.22 0.06 20.67
CA VAL A 37 -14.46 0.20 19.41
C VAL A 37 -13.09 0.82 19.66
N ARG A 38 -12.06 -0.03 19.83
CA ARG A 38 -10.67 0.42 19.84
C ARG A 38 -10.31 0.64 18.39
N THR A 39 -10.59 1.83 17.87
CA THR A 39 -9.96 2.28 16.63
C THR A 39 -8.46 2.19 16.85
N PRO A 40 -7.72 1.35 16.10
CA PRO A 40 -6.28 1.31 16.22
C PRO A 40 -5.75 2.72 15.94
N VAL A 41 -4.71 3.14 16.68
CA VAL A 41 -3.97 4.35 16.33
C VAL A 41 -3.33 4.06 14.98
N LEU A 42 -3.81 4.73 13.94
CA LEU A 42 -3.33 4.53 12.59
C LEU A 42 -2.00 5.28 12.40
N PRO A 43 -1.04 4.67 11.67
CA PRO A 43 0.16 5.35 11.20
C PRO A 43 -0.14 6.68 10.52
N GLU A 44 0.81 7.60 10.57
CA GLU A 44 0.73 8.81 9.75
C GLU A 44 0.56 8.45 8.27
N ARG A 45 -0.25 9.23 7.54
CA ARG A 45 -0.61 9.05 6.11
C ARG A 45 -1.55 7.88 5.79
N VAL A 46 -1.97 7.05 6.75
CA VAL A 46 -3.05 6.08 6.52
C VAL A 46 -4.38 6.82 6.45
N ILE A 47 -5.05 6.71 5.31
CA ILE A 47 -6.33 7.37 5.04
C ILE A 47 -7.51 6.40 5.04
N PHE A 48 -7.25 5.10 4.94
CA PHE A 48 -8.27 4.06 5.00
C PHE A 48 -7.70 2.82 5.68
N TYR A 49 -8.54 2.18 6.48
CA TYR A 49 -8.23 0.97 7.22
C TYR A 49 -9.42 0.01 7.17
N ALA A 50 -9.12 -1.27 6.89
CA ALA A 50 -10.10 -2.33 6.94
C ALA A 50 -9.49 -3.59 7.57
N ALA A 51 -10.32 -4.41 8.21
CA ALA A 51 -9.86 -5.56 8.96
C ALA A 51 -10.92 -6.65 9.03
N ARG A 52 -10.50 -7.90 8.85
CA ARG A 52 -11.31 -9.10 9.06
C ARG A 52 -10.42 -10.21 9.62
N SER A 53 -10.81 -10.82 10.73
CA SER A 53 -10.05 -11.90 11.40
C SER A 53 -8.57 -11.53 11.62
N GLU A 54 -7.62 -12.20 10.95
CA GLU A 54 -6.17 -11.95 11.00
C GLU A 54 -5.67 -11.00 9.90
N HIS A 55 -6.53 -10.67 8.92
CA HIS A 55 -6.21 -9.82 7.78
C HIS A 55 -6.43 -8.34 8.10
N ARG A 56 -5.46 -7.51 7.72
CA ARG A 56 -5.47 -6.07 7.94
C ARG A 56 -5.05 -5.36 6.66
N LEU A 57 -5.83 -4.36 6.25
CA LEU A 57 -5.53 -3.51 5.11
C LEU A 57 -5.27 -2.09 5.58
N TYR A 58 -4.17 -1.51 5.13
CA TYR A 58 -3.80 -0.11 5.38
C TYR A 58 -3.59 0.59 4.05
N LEU A 59 -4.42 1.59 3.75
CA LEU A 59 -4.24 2.43 2.57
C LEU A 59 -3.52 3.72 2.98
N THR A 60 -2.33 3.95 2.42
CA THR A 60 -1.62 5.21 2.56
C THR A 60 -1.80 6.09 1.34
N HIS A 61 -1.60 7.39 1.53
CA HIS A 61 -1.69 8.38 0.48
C HIS A 61 -0.36 9.12 0.28
N GLN A 62 0.03 9.32 -0.98
CA GLN A 62 1.04 10.26 -1.43
C GLN A 62 0.40 11.33 -2.33
N GLN A 63 0.65 12.60 -2.01
CA GLN A 63 0.18 13.74 -2.81
C GLN A 63 0.84 13.75 -4.20
N PRO A 64 0.20 14.39 -5.20
CA PRO A 64 0.79 14.60 -6.51
C PRO A 64 2.19 15.19 -6.39
N SER A 65 3.16 14.57 -7.05
CA SER A 65 4.56 14.95 -6.95
C SER A 65 5.34 14.43 -8.16
N VAL A 66 6.49 15.06 -8.44
CA VAL A 66 7.45 14.51 -9.41
C VAL A 66 8.30 13.47 -8.69
N ARG A 67 8.39 12.28 -9.25
CA ARG A 67 9.23 11.19 -8.74
C ARG A 67 10.19 10.71 -9.82
N LYS A 68 11.41 10.40 -9.37
CA LYS A 68 12.39 9.71 -10.19
C LYS A 68 12.19 8.21 -10.05
N ILE A 69 12.27 7.49 -11.17
CA ILE A 69 12.24 6.04 -11.20
C ILE A 69 13.38 5.52 -12.07
N ASN A 70 13.89 4.34 -11.75
CA ASN A 70 14.92 3.65 -12.52
C ASN A 70 14.29 2.50 -13.29
N VAL A 71 14.49 2.45 -14.60
CA VAL A 71 13.91 1.42 -15.47
C VAL A 71 15.02 0.72 -16.23
N ARG A 72 15.02 -0.61 -16.18
CA ARG A 72 15.85 -1.47 -17.02
C ARG A 72 15.26 -1.52 -18.43
N THR A 73 16.04 -1.07 -19.41
CA THR A 73 15.69 -1.08 -20.84
C THR A 73 15.84 -2.48 -21.43
N SER A 74 15.40 -2.65 -22.69
CA SER A 74 15.59 -3.91 -23.43
C SER A 74 17.06 -4.29 -23.63
N ASP A 75 17.95 -3.31 -23.59
CA ASP A 75 19.39 -3.47 -23.76
C ASP A 75 20.12 -3.71 -22.41
N ASP A 76 19.36 -3.97 -21.34
CA ASP A 76 19.84 -4.18 -19.96
C ASP A 76 20.53 -2.96 -19.34
N GLU A 77 20.36 -1.77 -19.93
CA GLU A 77 20.80 -0.50 -19.35
C GLU A 77 19.76 0.05 -18.37
N ILE A 78 20.20 0.83 -17.38
CA ILE A 78 19.30 1.51 -16.44
C ILE A 78 19.12 2.95 -16.87
N ALA A 79 17.89 3.30 -17.26
CA ALA A 79 17.48 4.67 -17.55
C ALA A 79 16.72 5.27 -16.36
N GLU A 80 16.99 6.53 -16.02
CA GLU A 80 16.25 7.28 -15.00
C GLU A 80 15.20 8.16 -15.70
N TYR A 81 13.96 8.13 -15.21
CA TYR A 81 12.88 9.02 -15.67
C TYR A 81 12.33 9.83 -14.52
N SER A 82 12.00 11.10 -14.76
CA SER A 82 11.35 12.00 -13.81
C SER A 82 9.88 12.23 -14.19
N LEU A 83 8.97 11.58 -13.46
CA LEU A 83 7.55 11.53 -13.81
C LEU A 83 6.71 12.34 -12.83
N SER A 84 5.88 13.23 -13.35
CA SER A 84 4.78 13.85 -12.60
C SER A 84 3.73 12.77 -12.35
N LEU A 85 3.54 12.44 -11.07
CA LEU A 85 2.56 11.44 -10.63
C LEU A 85 1.31 12.13 -10.05
N PRO A 86 0.12 11.54 -10.25
CA PRO A 86 -1.12 12.02 -9.62
C PRO A 86 -1.13 11.62 -8.12
N HIS A 87 -2.30 11.60 -7.49
CA HIS A 87 -2.41 10.99 -6.16
C HIS A 87 -2.07 9.50 -6.27
N VAL A 88 -1.11 9.03 -5.46
CA VAL A 88 -0.70 7.62 -5.43
C VAL A 88 -1.13 7.01 -4.10
N TYR A 89 -1.64 5.79 -4.17
CA TYR A 89 -2.14 5.04 -3.02
C TYR A 89 -1.46 3.69 -2.93
N PHE A 90 -0.93 3.39 -1.75
CA PHE A 90 -0.39 2.07 -1.44
C PHE A 90 -1.36 1.36 -0.50
N LEU A 91 -1.89 0.22 -0.93
CA LEU A 91 -2.71 -0.65 -0.10
C LEU A 91 -1.85 -1.80 0.39
N HIS A 92 -1.50 -1.75 1.67
CA HIS A 92 -0.70 -2.76 2.33
C HIS A 92 -1.62 -3.81 2.94
N SER A 93 -1.49 -5.06 2.49
CA SER A 93 -2.17 -6.21 3.04
C SER A 93 -1.27 -6.94 4.02
N TYR A 94 -1.74 -7.11 5.24
CA TYR A 94 -1.06 -7.85 6.30
C TYR A 94 -1.89 -9.05 6.75
N PHE A 95 -1.20 -10.17 6.96
CA PHE A 95 -1.75 -11.37 7.60
C PHE A 95 -0.94 -11.66 8.87
N ASN A 96 -1.60 -11.76 10.03
CA ASN A 96 -0.91 -12.03 11.31
C ASN A 96 0.29 -11.09 11.58
N CYS A 97 0.13 -9.79 11.29
CA CYS A 97 1.14 -8.74 11.45
C CYS A 97 2.37 -8.83 10.51
N ALA A 98 2.41 -9.78 9.58
CA ALA A 98 3.38 -9.84 8.49
C ALA A 98 2.81 -9.20 7.23
N LEU A 99 3.65 -8.48 6.48
CA LEU A 99 3.26 -7.99 5.14
C LEU A 99 3.07 -9.20 4.22
N ASP A 100 1.90 -9.30 3.62
CA ASP A 100 1.54 -10.37 2.68
C ASP A 100 1.66 -9.86 1.24
N LYS A 101 0.92 -8.79 0.91
CA LYS A 101 0.88 -8.20 -0.43
C LYS A 101 0.91 -6.68 -0.36
N LEU A 102 1.50 -6.06 -1.37
CA LEU A 102 1.44 -4.62 -1.62
C LEU A 102 0.68 -4.39 -2.92
N TYR A 103 -0.29 -3.49 -2.91
CA TYR A 103 -0.96 -3.01 -4.11
C TYR A 103 -0.74 -1.51 -4.29
N VAL A 104 -0.65 -1.07 -5.55
CA VAL A 104 -0.42 0.34 -5.88
C VAL A 104 -1.45 0.82 -6.89
N PHE A 105 -2.09 1.94 -6.54
CA PHE A 105 -3.13 2.58 -7.34
C PHE A 105 -2.86 4.06 -7.48
N CYS A 106 -3.62 4.72 -8.36
CA CYS A 106 -3.63 6.16 -8.48
C CYS A 106 -5.04 6.73 -8.60
N SER A 107 -5.15 8.06 -8.47
CA SER A 107 -6.36 8.81 -8.82
C SER A 107 -6.00 10.23 -9.22
N GLY A 108 -6.76 10.80 -10.17
CA GLY A 108 -6.61 12.21 -10.55
C GLY A 108 -6.98 13.16 -9.40
N LEU A 109 -7.92 12.76 -8.54
CA LEU A 109 -8.37 13.51 -7.37
C LEU A 109 -8.13 12.72 -6.08
N ALA A 110 -8.00 13.44 -4.96
CA ALA A 110 -7.88 12.81 -3.66
C ALA A 110 -9.12 11.96 -3.33
N VAL A 111 -8.90 10.68 -3.03
CA VAL A 111 -9.89 9.78 -2.43
C VAL A 111 -10.31 10.30 -1.06
N SER A 112 -11.61 10.32 -0.84
CA SER A 112 -12.29 10.84 0.34
C SER A 112 -13.11 9.78 1.07
N ASP A 113 -13.68 8.82 0.34
CA ASP A 113 -14.47 7.73 0.92
C ASP A 113 -14.32 6.40 0.17
N SER A 114 -14.97 5.35 0.68
CA SER A 114 -14.87 3.98 0.12
C SER A 114 -15.61 3.80 -1.21
N SER A 115 -16.46 4.74 -1.61
CA SER A 115 -17.17 4.70 -2.89
C SER A 115 -16.36 5.31 -4.05
N ASP A 116 -15.29 6.02 -3.73
CA ASP A 116 -14.37 6.59 -4.70
C ASP A 116 -13.63 5.51 -5.51
N ASN A 117 -13.43 5.80 -6.79
CA ASN A 117 -12.75 4.91 -7.71
C ASN A 117 -11.23 5.11 -7.63
N LEU A 118 -10.52 4.00 -7.48
CA LEU A 118 -9.10 3.90 -7.74
C LEU A 118 -8.86 3.56 -9.21
N CYS A 119 -7.73 4.03 -9.72
CA CYS A 119 -7.25 3.79 -11.07
C CYS A 119 -5.93 3.02 -11.04
N ARG A 120 -5.60 2.40 -12.17
CA ARG A 120 -4.33 1.71 -12.35
C ARG A 120 -3.20 2.73 -12.50
N LEU A 121 -2.17 2.60 -11.67
CA LEU A 121 -0.92 3.32 -11.88
C LEU A 121 -0.12 2.58 -12.96
N PRO A 122 0.14 3.18 -14.13
CA PRO A 122 0.84 2.51 -15.22
C PRO A 122 2.35 2.62 -15.00
N LEU A 123 2.87 1.94 -13.98
CA LEU A 123 4.30 1.72 -13.86
C LEU A 123 4.61 0.26 -14.19
N LYS A 124 5.84 0.04 -14.63
CA LYS A 124 6.39 -1.30 -14.78
C LYS A 124 6.41 -1.99 -13.39
N ASN A 125 6.56 -3.31 -13.33
CA ASN A 125 6.47 -4.10 -12.08
C ASN A 125 5.11 -4.12 -11.33
N ILE A 126 4.04 -3.56 -11.91
CA ILE A 126 2.68 -3.64 -11.36
C ILE A 126 1.86 -4.66 -12.15
N HIS A 127 1.25 -5.61 -11.45
CA HIS A 127 0.35 -6.61 -12.02
C HIS A 127 -1.00 -6.02 -12.42
N VAL A 128 -1.79 -6.79 -13.18
CA VAL A 128 -3.09 -6.34 -13.71
C VAL A 128 -4.11 -5.96 -12.63
N ASP A 129 -3.97 -6.56 -11.45
CA ASP A 129 -4.74 -6.37 -10.22
C ASP A 129 -4.18 -5.25 -9.32
N GLY A 130 -3.08 -4.60 -9.72
CA GLY A 130 -2.39 -3.59 -8.94
C GLY A 130 -1.36 -4.15 -7.96
N ALA A 131 -1.20 -5.48 -7.85
CA ALA A 131 -0.21 -6.07 -6.97
C ALA A 131 1.21 -5.73 -7.44
N VAL A 132 2.12 -5.53 -6.50
CA VAL A 132 3.54 -5.26 -6.77
C VAL A 132 4.36 -6.51 -6.49
N CYS A 133 5.29 -6.81 -7.39
CA CYS A 133 6.31 -7.81 -7.13
C CYS A 133 7.36 -7.25 -6.14
N ILE A 134 7.15 -7.48 -4.85
CA ILE A 134 8.03 -7.02 -3.76
C ILE A 134 9.18 -8.00 -3.44
N GLY A 135 9.31 -9.09 -4.19
CA GLY A 135 10.24 -10.19 -3.87
C GLY A 135 9.92 -10.87 -2.53
N ASP A 136 10.85 -11.70 -2.05
CA ASP A 136 10.74 -12.34 -0.72
C ASP A 136 11.40 -11.49 0.39
N ASP A 137 12.25 -10.51 0.04
CA ASP A 137 13.06 -9.73 0.99
C ASP A 137 12.24 -8.86 1.94
N LEU A 138 11.05 -8.43 1.52
CA LEU A 138 10.12 -7.64 2.36
C LEU A 138 9.03 -8.47 3.03
N LYS A 139 8.80 -9.69 2.56
CA LYS A 139 7.74 -10.54 3.10
C LYS A 139 8.17 -11.10 4.45
N PHE A 140 7.20 -11.31 5.34
CA PHE A 140 7.40 -12.01 6.61
C PHE A 140 8.27 -11.31 7.67
N SER A 141 8.64 -10.04 7.50
CA SER A 141 9.26 -9.28 8.59
C SER A 141 8.26 -8.98 9.70
N LEU A 142 8.39 -9.68 10.84
CA LEU A 142 7.54 -9.52 12.02
C LEU A 142 8.03 -8.40 12.95
N GLU A 143 9.31 -8.00 12.87
CA GLU A 143 9.94 -7.03 13.77
C GLU A 143 9.77 -5.57 13.27
N GLY A 144 9.78 -4.60 14.20
CA GLY A 144 9.68 -3.16 13.89
C GLY A 144 8.27 -2.56 14.02
N ARG A 145 8.19 -1.22 14.07
CA ARG A 145 6.90 -0.50 14.15
C ARG A 145 6.19 -0.52 12.80
N LEU A 146 4.85 -0.50 12.82
CA LEU A 146 4.05 -0.50 11.59
C LEU A 146 4.39 0.67 10.65
N ASP A 147 4.57 1.88 11.20
CA ASP A 147 4.95 3.09 10.45
C ASP A 147 6.25 2.87 9.66
N ASP A 148 7.25 2.24 10.30
CA ASP A 148 8.55 1.95 9.70
C ASP A 148 8.41 0.90 8.59
N LYS A 149 7.58 -0.13 8.81
CA LYS A 149 7.31 -1.18 7.80
C LYS A 149 6.63 -0.62 6.56
N ILE A 150 5.61 0.20 6.74
CA ILE A 150 4.89 0.87 5.65
C ILE A 150 5.87 1.75 4.86
N THR A 151 6.64 2.58 5.55
CA THR A 151 7.62 3.49 4.92
C THR A 151 8.69 2.72 4.16
N ALA A 152 9.25 1.66 4.75
CA ALA A 152 10.26 0.83 4.10
C ALA A 152 9.72 0.14 2.84
N THR A 153 8.48 -0.36 2.89
CA THR A 153 7.82 -1.02 1.75
C THR A 153 7.57 -0.05 0.60
N GLU A 154 7.10 1.16 0.91
CA GLU A 154 6.91 2.21 -0.10
C GLU A 154 8.23 2.68 -0.71
N ASN A 155 9.27 2.86 0.11
CA ASN A 155 10.60 3.26 -0.36
C ASN A 155 11.19 2.18 -1.27
N PHE A 156 11.10 0.90 -0.88
CA PHE A 156 11.57 -0.21 -1.71
C PHE A 156 10.91 -0.21 -3.09
N PHE A 157 9.59 0.02 -3.16
CA PHE A 157 8.90 0.11 -4.45
C PHE A 157 9.49 1.23 -5.33
N TRP A 158 9.66 2.44 -4.76
CA TRP A 158 10.18 3.58 -5.51
C TRP A 158 11.66 3.46 -5.88
N GLU A 159 12.46 2.81 -5.03
CA GLU A 159 13.90 2.59 -5.23
C GLU A 159 14.19 1.37 -6.11
N SER A 160 13.18 0.53 -6.38
CA SER A 160 13.32 -0.64 -7.22
C SER A 160 13.71 -0.28 -8.66
N THR A 161 14.42 -1.20 -9.32
CA THR A 161 14.62 -1.11 -10.77
C THR A 161 13.43 -1.75 -11.47
N PHE A 162 12.62 -0.90 -12.09
CA PHE A 162 11.47 -1.27 -12.89
C PHE A 162 11.92 -2.04 -14.15
N ASN A 163 11.28 -3.17 -14.49
CA ASN A 163 11.71 -4.00 -15.63
C ASN A 163 10.57 -4.27 -16.62
N SER A 164 10.87 -4.93 -17.74
CA SER A 164 9.92 -5.20 -18.83
C SER A 164 9.09 -6.48 -18.66
N ASP A 165 9.22 -7.20 -17.55
CA ASP A 165 8.53 -8.50 -17.34
C ASP A 165 7.00 -8.35 -17.41
N LEU A 166 6.48 -7.18 -17.03
CA LEU A 166 5.05 -6.85 -17.02
C LEU A 166 4.68 -5.76 -18.04
N ASP A 167 5.44 -5.60 -19.12
CA ASP A 167 5.20 -4.55 -20.13
C ASP A 167 3.79 -4.60 -20.72
N THR A 168 3.21 -5.79 -20.89
CA THR A 168 1.81 -5.92 -21.36
C THR A 168 0.82 -5.27 -20.38
N ASN A 169 1.05 -5.38 -19.06
CA ASN A 169 0.20 -4.76 -18.06
C ASN A 169 0.37 -3.24 -18.06
N PHE A 170 1.62 -2.78 -18.13
CA PHE A 170 1.97 -1.38 -18.28
C PHE A 170 1.26 -0.74 -19.48
N GLN A 171 1.41 -1.30 -20.68
CA GLN A 171 0.80 -0.80 -21.91
C GLN A 171 -0.73 -0.77 -21.84
N ASN A 172 -1.33 -1.78 -21.21
CA ASN A 172 -2.78 -1.85 -21.01
C ASN A 172 -3.31 -0.85 -19.99
N ALA A 173 -2.50 -0.42 -19.02
CA ALA A 173 -2.87 0.56 -18.00
C ALA A 173 -2.61 2.00 -18.46
N LEU A 174 -1.70 2.18 -19.41
CA LEU A 174 -1.20 3.47 -19.84
C LEU A 174 -2.27 4.35 -20.52
N PRO A 175 -2.51 5.59 -20.02
CA PRO A 175 -3.34 6.59 -20.69
C PRO A 175 -2.90 6.92 -22.12
N GLU A 176 -3.86 7.21 -23.00
CA GLU A 176 -3.61 7.49 -24.43
C GLU A 176 -2.69 8.69 -24.66
N ILE A 177 -2.71 9.70 -23.77
CA ILE A 177 -1.84 10.88 -23.91
C ILE A 177 -0.34 10.53 -23.83
N PHE A 178 0.02 9.48 -23.09
CA PHE A 178 1.42 9.05 -22.97
C PHE A 178 1.86 8.14 -24.12
N LYS A 179 0.94 7.73 -25.00
CA LYS A 179 1.25 6.94 -26.21
C LYS A 179 1.55 7.81 -27.43
N GLN A 180 1.38 9.13 -27.31
CA GLN A 180 1.44 10.08 -28.42
C GLN A 180 2.76 10.85 -28.38
N GLY A 181 3.84 10.22 -28.85
CA GLY A 181 5.13 10.89 -29.01
C GLY A 181 5.13 11.89 -30.17
N ASN A 182 6.04 12.86 -30.14
CA ASN A 182 6.25 13.80 -31.25
C ASN A 182 7.07 13.19 -32.39
N SER A 183 7.62 12.00 -32.19
CA SER A 183 8.35 11.22 -33.18
C SER A 183 8.08 9.71 -33.02
N PRO A 184 8.39 8.88 -34.04
CA PRO A 184 8.29 7.43 -33.92
C PRO A 184 9.10 6.87 -32.75
N ALA A 185 10.35 7.33 -32.59
CA ALA A 185 11.23 6.89 -31.50
C ALA A 185 10.67 7.24 -30.11
N GLU A 186 10.08 8.43 -29.95
CA GLU A 186 9.44 8.82 -28.68
C GLU A 186 8.16 8.01 -28.43
N SER A 187 7.43 7.64 -29.48
CA SER A 187 6.22 6.82 -29.36
C SER A 187 6.52 5.36 -28.98
N GLU A 188 7.75 4.89 -29.20
CA GLU A 188 8.23 3.58 -28.78
C GLU A 188 8.57 3.53 -27.28
N ASP A 189 8.81 4.68 -26.64
CA ASP A 189 9.04 4.80 -25.20
C ASP A 189 8.03 5.76 -24.52
N PRO A 190 6.87 5.23 -24.07
CA PRO A 190 5.88 6.04 -23.39
C PRO A 190 6.33 6.71 -22.09
N LEU A 191 7.39 6.21 -21.44
CA LEU A 191 7.93 6.86 -20.25
C LEU A 191 8.67 8.15 -20.62
N MET A 192 9.33 8.18 -21.78
CA MET A 192 9.91 9.41 -22.34
C MET A 192 8.84 10.46 -22.65
N VAL A 193 7.69 10.05 -23.22
CA VAL A 193 6.54 10.94 -23.46
C VAL A 193 6.01 11.51 -22.15
N TRP A 194 5.85 10.65 -21.13
CA TRP A 194 5.37 11.07 -19.82
C TRP A 194 6.36 12.02 -19.13
N GLU A 195 7.66 11.73 -19.14
CA GLU A 195 8.68 12.63 -18.59
C GLU A 195 8.64 14.01 -19.27
N ARG A 196 8.57 14.05 -20.61
CA ARG A 196 8.46 15.34 -21.32
C ARG A 196 7.24 16.13 -20.87
N LEU A 197 6.06 15.52 -20.90
CA LEU A 197 4.82 16.18 -20.45
C LEU A 197 4.92 16.62 -18.99
N SER A 198 5.62 15.86 -18.15
CA SER A 198 5.85 16.20 -16.74
C SER A 198 6.61 17.51 -16.55
N THR A 199 7.40 17.92 -17.54
CA THR A 199 8.14 19.20 -17.53
C THR A 199 7.39 20.36 -18.18
N ASP A 200 6.29 20.09 -18.90
CA ASP A 200 5.49 21.12 -19.56
C ASP A 200 4.65 21.91 -18.55
N SER A 201 4.80 23.24 -18.53
CA SER A 201 4.15 24.12 -17.53
C SER A 201 2.61 24.12 -17.58
N GLY A 202 2.02 23.68 -18.69
CA GLY A 202 0.57 23.55 -18.85
C GLY A 202 0.03 22.15 -18.58
N PHE A 203 0.88 21.17 -18.29
CA PHE A 203 0.46 19.80 -18.05
C PHE A 203 0.00 19.62 -16.60
N ASN A 204 -1.24 19.17 -16.42
CA ASN A 204 -1.79 18.81 -15.12
C ASN A 204 -2.05 17.31 -15.05
N VAL A 205 -1.20 16.60 -14.30
CA VAL A 205 -1.29 15.14 -14.14
C VAL A 205 -2.62 14.68 -13.53
N SER A 206 -3.27 15.52 -12.73
CA SER A 206 -4.58 15.24 -12.13
C SER A 206 -5.72 15.20 -13.15
N GLU A 207 -5.55 15.82 -14.32
CA GLU A 207 -6.57 15.87 -15.39
C GLU A 207 -6.43 14.69 -16.39
N VAL A 208 -5.35 13.90 -16.27
CA VAL A 208 -5.15 12.72 -17.09
C VAL A 208 -6.28 11.70 -16.84
N LYS A 209 -6.83 11.15 -17.92
CA LYS A 209 -7.83 10.08 -17.84
C LYS A 209 -7.16 8.74 -17.53
N TRP A 210 -6.95 8.49 -16.25
CA TRP A 210 -6.40 7.22 -15.76
C TRP A 210 -7.37 6.06 -16.00
N LYS A 211 -6.83 4.87 -16.25
CA LYS A 211 -7.64 3.67 -16.45
C LYS A 211 -8.25 3.22 -15.13
N SER A 212 -9.56 3.26 -15.03
CA SER A 212 -10.29 2.84 -13.83
C SER A 212 -9.97 1.39 -13.47
N PHE A 213 -9.86 1.13 -12.16
CA PHE A 213 -9.69 -0.19 -11.60
C PHE A 213 -10.97 -0.67 -10.91
N GLY A 214 -11.42 0.08 -9.89
CA GLY A 214 -12.61 -0.24 -9.11
C GLY A 214 -12.78 0.70 -7.91
N LYS A 215 -13.86 0.52 -7.16
CA LYS A 215 -14.11 1.31 -5.95
C LYS A 215 -13.28 0.79 -4.79
N LEU A 216 -12.78 1.70 -3.94
CA LEU A 216 -11.96 1.34 -2.79
C LEU A 216 -12.63 0.29 -1.87
N GLY A 217 -13.92 0.45 -1.58
CA GLY A 217 -14.67 -0.48 -0.74
C GLY A 217 -14.82 -1.87 -1.34
N ASP A 218 -15.02 -1.97 -2.66
CA ASP A 218 -15.15 -3.25 -3.36
C ASP A 218 -13.79 -3.98 -3.34
N ILE A 219 -12.71 -3.28 -3.68
CA ILE A 219 -11.33 -3.80 -3.64
C ILE A 219 -10.99 -4.31 -2.23
N ALA A 220 -11.27 -3.51 -1.20
CA ALA A 220 -10.99 -3.90 0.18
C ALA A 220 -11.81 -5.11 0.63
N THR A 221 -13.05 -5.25 0.14
CA THR A 221 -13.91 -6.40 0.45
C THR A 221 -13.35 -7.66 -0.18
N ASP A 222 -13.04 -7.62 -1.47
CA ASP A 222 -12.47 -8.75 -2.21
C ASP A 222 -11.18 -9.25 -1.55
N LEU A 223 -10.28 -8.33 -1.18
CA LEU A 223 -9.00 -8.67 -0.55
C LEU A 223 -9.10 -9.20 0.89
N LEU A 224 -10.22 -8.96 1.58
CA LEU A 224 -10.48 -9.52 2.90
C LEU A 224 -11.23 -10.86 2.82
N GLU A 225 -11.66 -11.28 1.63
CA GLU A 225 -12.34 -12.55 1.37
C GLU A 225 -11.45 -13.64 0.79
N GLU A 226 -10.28 -13.27 0.25
CA GLU A 226 -9.18 -14.19 -0.13
C GLU A 226 -8.54 -14.90 1.08
#